data_AF-A0A0F2NW67-F1
#
_entry.id   AF-A0A0F2NW67-F1
#
_cell.length_a   1.000
_cell.length_b   1.000
_cell.length_c   1.000
_cell.angle_alpha   90.00
_cell.angle_beta   90.00
_cell.angle_gamma   90.00
#
_symmetry.space_group_name_H-M   'P 1'
#
loop_
_entity.id
_entity.type
_entity.pdbx_description
1 polymer ?
#
loop_
_entity_poly.entity_id
_entity_poly.type
_entity_poly.pdbx_seq_one_letter_code
_entity_poly.pdbx_strand_id
1 'polypeptide(L)'
;ENLTKPIILTGSQLPIGAVRTDAKENLLSAIEIAASKFNGKMLVPEVAIYFEYNLYRGNRSTKVSAEQFEAFQSPNYPFLAEAGVNLKFNSQYLLQPDFNAPTQFHYELNTNIATLKMFPGINQHIVEAIVSIPNLKALVIETFGAGNTTTADWFIECLQKAIKKDVLVVNISQCISGSVEQGKYETSSALKRIGVVGGKDLTFEATITKLMYLLGKNLPLDETKSFMQESLRGELVE
;
A
#
# COMPACT_ATOMS: atom_id res chain seq x y z
N GLU A 1 -8.80 -11.58 6.11
CA GLU A 1 -10.00 -10.82 6.52
C GLU A 1 -10.37 -11.19 7.95
N ASN A 2 -10.91 -10.23 8.71
CA ASN A 2 -11.28 -10.39 10.12
C ASN A 2 -10.18 -11.04 10.99
N LEU A 3 -8.97 -10.50 10.92
CA LEU A 3 -7.84 -10.98 11.71
C LEU A 3 -8.07 -10.61 13.19
N THR A 4 -8.05 -11.59 14.10
CA THR A 4 -8.28 -11.36 15.55
C THR A 4 -7.01 -11.53 16.39
N LYS A 5 -5.89 -11.87 15.73
CA LYS A 5 -4.58 -12.09 16.35
C LYS A 5 -3.50 -11.29 15.61
N PRO A 6 -2.47 -10.79 16.30
CA PRO A 6 -1.42 -10.01 15.67
C PRO A 6 -0.61 -10.84 14.68
N ILE A 7 -0.21 -10.20 13.58
CA ILE A 7 0.88 -10.66 12.72
C ILE A 7 1.90 -9.53 12.67
N ILE A 8 2.99 -9.67 13.42
CA ILE A 8 4.05 -8.65 13.49
C ILE A 8 5.21 -9.11 12.63
N LEU A 9 5.44 -8.39 11.54
CA LEU A 9 6.63 -8.53 10.70
C LEU A 9 7.76 -7.71 11.35
N THR A 10 8.93 -8.31 11.49
CA THR A 10 10.12 -7.65 12.04
C THR A 10 11.36 -8.20 11.35
N GLY A 11 12.50 -7.58 11.58
CA GLY A 11 13.78 -8.00 11.02
C GLY A 11 14.93 -7.24 11.63
N SER A 12 16.03 -7.16 10.90
CA SER A 12 17.19 -6.39 11.33
C SER A 12 18.01 -5.90 10.14
N GLN A 13 18.77 -4.82 10.34
CA GLN A 13 19.80 -4.40 9.39
C GLN A 13 21.06 -5.24 9.54
N LEU A 14 21.39 -5.63 10.77
CA LEU A 14 22.56 -6.45 11.06
C LEU A 14 22.15 -7.87 11.47
N PRO A 15 22.90 -8.91 11.04
CA PRO A 15 22.68 -10.28 11.49
C PRO A 15 22.69 -10.38 13.03
N ILE A 16 21.88 -11.28 13.60
CA ILE A 16 21.72 -11.41 15.07
C ILE A 16 23.01 -11.76 15.84
N GLY A 17 24.02 -12.30 15.15
CA GLY A 17 25.34 -12.57 15.73
C GLY A 17 26.28 -11.35 15.76
N ALA A 18 25.93 -10.25 15.09
CA ALA A 18 26.77 -9.06 15.05
C ALA A 18 26.73 -8.31 16.39
N VAL A 19 27.87 -7.68 16.75
CA VAL A 19 28.03 -6.99 18.04
C VAL A 19 27.00 -5.86 18.24
N ARG A 20 26.71 -5.10 17.18
CA ARG A 20 25.78 -3.95 17.21
C ARG A 20 24.42 -4.28 16.60
N THR A 21 23.99 -5.53 16.66
CA THR A 21 22.74 -5.96 16.04
C THR A 21 21.51 -5.32 16.68
N ASP A 22 20.59 -4.88 15.84
CA ASP A 22 19.22 -4.47 16.15
C ASP A 22 18.26 -5.67 16.27
N ALA A 23 18.66 -6.86 15.80
CA ALA A 23 17.79 -8.03 15.68
C ALA A 23 17.22 -8.52 17.01
N LYS A 24 18.00 -8.42 18.10
CA LYS A 24 17.59 -8.95 19.41
C LYS A 24 16.43 -8.14 19.98
N GLU A 25 16.57 -6.82 19.99
CA GLU A 25 15.55 -5.89 20.47
C GLU A 25 14.32 -5.93 19.55
N ASN A 26 14.53 -5.90 18.23
CA ASN A 26 13.44 -5.99 17.25
C ASN A 26 12.59 -7.26 17.41
N LEU A 27 13.22 -8.40 17.68
CA LEU A 27 12.52 -9.67 17.91
C LEU A 27 11.79 -9.69 19.26
N LEU A 28 12.46 -9.26 20.33
CA LEU A 28 11.89 -9.28 21.68
C LEU A 28 10.65 -8.40 21.77
N SER A 29 10.74 -7.15 21.31
CA SER A 29 9.61 -6.22 21.32
C SER A 29 8.48 -6.67 20.40
N ALA A 30 8.79 -7.26 19.24
CA ALA A 30 7.74 -7.82 18.36
C ALA A 30 6.96 -8.95 19.05
N ILE A 31 7.63 -9.81 19.83
CA ILE A 31 6.98 -10.87 20.62
C ILE A 31 6.14 -10.25 21.75
N GLU A 32 6.65 -9.25 22.45
CA GLU A 32 5.92 -8.56 23.53
C GLU A 32 4.64 -7.88 23.00
N ILE A 33 4.74 -7.19 21.87
CA ILE A 33 3.61 -6.60 21.15
C ILE A 33 2.62 -7.69 20.73
N ALA A 34 3.11 -8.79 20.14
CA ALA A 34 2.26 -9.90 19.71
C ALA A 34 1.58 -10.64 20.88
N ALA A 35 2.12 -10.55 22.10
CA ALA A 35 1.53 -11.13 23.31
C ALA A 35 0.60 -10.16 24.06
N SER A 36 0.62 -8.87 23.72
CA SER A 36 -0.10 -7.82 24.43
C SER A 36 -1.62 -7.98 24.31
N LYS A 37 -2.32 -7.82 25.44
CA LYS A 37 -3.78 -7.99 25.55
C LYS A 37 -4.43 -6.84 26.29
N PHE A 38 -5.67 -6.56 25.94
CA PHE A 38 -6.56 -5.66 26.67
C PHE A 38 -7.93 -6.31 26.82
N ASN A 39 -8.48 -6.38 28.03
CA ASN A 39 -9.74 -7.05 28.35
C ASN A 39 -9.84 -8.48 27.79
N GLY A 40 -8.76 -9.26 27.91
CA GLY A 40 -8.69 -10.64 27.44
C GLY A 40 -8.54 -10.82 25.92
N LYS A 41 -8.55 -9.73 25.14
CA LYS A 41 -8.43 -9.73 23.68
C LYS A 41 -7.05 -9.27 23.24
N MET A 42 -6.62 -9.71 22.06
CA MET A 42 -5.34 -9.27 21.48
C MET A 42 -5.40 -7.77 21.18
N LEU A 43 -4.36 -7.04 21.58
CA LEU A 43 -4.35 -5.58 21.48
C LEU A 43 -4.15 -5.10 20.03
N VAL A 44 -3.33 -5.79 19.24
CA VAL A 44 -3.01 -5.43 17.84
C VAL A 44 -3.54 -6.50 16.88
N PRO A 45 -4.84 -6.53 16.57
CA PRO A 45 -5.42 -7.54 15.68
C PRO A 45 -5.24 -7.19 14.19
N GLU A 46 -4.02 -6.87 13.78
CA GLU A 46 -3.71 -6.49 12.40
C GLU A 46 -2.31 -6.96 11.97
N VAL A 47 -2.03 -6.84 10.68
CA VAL A 47 -0.68 -7.04 10.14
C VAL A 47 0.11 -5.74 10.33
N ALA A 48 1.16 -5.80 11.11
CA ALA A 48 1.99 -4.65 11.45
C ALA A 48 3.46 -4.94 11.17
N ILE A 49 4.25 -3.88 10.98
CA ILE A 49 5.71 -3.94 10.91
C ILE A 49 6.25 -3.32 12.19
N TYR A 50 7.14 -4.01 12.90
CA TYR A 50 7.88 -3.44 14.01
C TYR A 50 9.34 -3.24 13.61
N PHE A 51 9.84 -2.03 13.78
CA PHE A 51 11.24 -1.69 13.50
C PHE A 51 11.62 -0.41 14.25
N GLU A 52 12.82 -0.36 14.85
CA GLU A 52 13.35 0.81 15.55
C GLU A 52 12.32 1.50 16.44
N TYR A 53 11.89 0.78 17.48
CA TYR A 53 11.00 1.29 18.52
C TYR A 53 9.59 1.64 18.08
N ASN A 54 9.25 1.54 16.80
CA ASN A 54 7.93 1.92 16.29
C ASN A 54 7.19 0.72 15.70
N LEU A 55 5.90 0.67 15.97
CA LEU A 55 4.97 -0.27 15.35
C LEU A 55 4.16 0.46 14.29
N TYR A 56 4.33 0.06 13.04
CA TYR A 56 3.66 0.66 11.88
C TYR A 56 2.54 -0.26 11.39
N ARG A 57 1.45 0.32 10.88
CA ARG A 57 0.47 -0.48 10.12
C ARG A 57 1.14 -0.99 8.84
N GLY A 58 1.07 -2.30 8.60
CA GLY A 58 1.85 -2.94 7.54
C GLY A 58 1.58 -2.38 6.14
N ASN A 59 0.31 -2.17 5.78
CA ASN A 59 -0.11 -1.60 4.50
C ASN A 59 -0.03 -0.07 4.44
N ARG A 60 0.62 0.58 5.41
CA ARG A 60 0.95 2.01 5.41
C ARG A 60 2.46 2.26 5.43
N SER A 61 3.25 1.18 5.41
CA SER A 61 4.69 1.22 5.63
C SER A 61 5.46 1.08 4.32
N THR A 62 6.56 1.82 4.18
CA THR A 62 7.53 1.67 3.09
C THR A 62 8.95 1.69 3.65
N LYS A 63 9.87 0.96 3.00
CA LYS A 63 11.29 0.99 3.38
C LYS A 63 11.96 2.17 2.67
N VAL A 64 12.37 3.18 3.44
CA VAL A 64 12.96 4.44 2.94
C VAL A 64 14.48 4.47 3.00
N SER A 65 15.11 3.58 3.77
CA SER A 65 16.57 3.53 3.90
C SER A 65 17.10 2.11 3.82
N ALA A 66 18.18 1.93 3.07
CA ALA A 66 18.91 0.67 2.97
C ALA A 66 20.06 0.56 3.99
N GLU A 67 20.44 1.67 4.65
CA GLU A 67 21.63 1.75 5.50
C GLU A 67 21.31 2.15 6.94
N GLN A 68 20.31 3.01 7.13
CA GLN A 68 19.93 3.47 8.46
C GLN A 68 19.10 2.41 9.17
N PHE A 69 19.25 2.36 10.49
CA PHE A 69 18.40 1.53 11.33
C PHE A 69 16.93 1.96 11.20
N GLU A 70 16.64 3.27 11.18
CA GLU A 70 15.31 3.82 10.88
C GLU A 70 14.95 3.65 9.39
N ALA A 71 14.71 2.41 9.00
CA ALA A 71 14.56 2.03 7.60
C ALA A 71 13.12 2.09 7.10
N PHE A 72 12.13 2.10 7.98
CA PHE A 72 10.72 2.11 7.63
C PHE A 72 10.06 3.42 8.01
N GLN A 73 9.11 3.87 7.19
CA GLN A 73 8.25 5.01 7.47
C GLN A 73 6.80 4.71 7.16
N SER A 74 5.90 5.39 7.87
CA SER A 74 4.46 5.42 7.61
C SER A 74 4.03 6.87 7.38
N PRO A 75 4.29 7.43 6.19
CA PRO A 75 4.21 8.87 5.93
C PRO A 75 2.80 9.45 6.02
N ASN A 76 1.77 8.64 5.72
CA ASN A 76 0.36 9.06 5.69
C ASN A 76 -0.47 8.44 6.83
N TYR A 77 0.15 7.76 7.79
CA TYR A 77 -0.58 7.15 8.91
C TYR A 77 0.26 7.13 10.20
N PRO A 78 -0.30 7.47 11.37
CA PRO A 78 0.42 7.45 12.64
C PRO A 78 0.93 6.06 13.03
N PHE A 79 1.91 6.01 13.93
CA PHE A 79 2.38 4.76 14.53
C PHE A 79 1.28 4.13 15.41
N LEU A 80 1.16 2.82 15.35
CA LEU A 80 0.22 2.03 16.16
C LEU A 80 0.70 1.89 17.60
N ALA A 81 2.01 1.85 17.81
CA ALA A 81 2.63 1.83 19.13
C ALA A 81 4.08 2.33 19.06
N GLU A 82 4.57 2.79 20.21
CA GLU A 82 5.97 3.19 20.42
C GLU A 82 6.54 2.41 21.61
N ALA A 83 7.73 1.84 21.43
CA ALA A 83 8.48 1.10 22.44
C ALA A 83 9.52 2.00 23.10
N GLY A 84 9.16 2.56 24.25
CA GLY A 84 10.11 3.22 25.15
C GLY A 84 10.43 2.33 26.35
N VAL A 85 10.56 2.94 27.53
CA VAL A 85 10.62 2.20 28.81
C VAL A 85 9.41 1.26 28.98
N ASN A 86 8.26 1.66 28.43
CA ASN A 86 7.06 0.83 28.33
C ASN A 86 6.53 0.91 26.89
N LEU A 87 5.80 -0.12 26.46
CA LEU A 87 5.02 -0.09 25.22
C LEU A 87 3.82 0.88 25.37
N LYS A 88 3.75 1.87 24.47
CA LYS A 88 2.63 2.82 24.39
C LYS A 88 1.83 2.54 23.14
N PHE A 89 0.61 2.03 23.28
CA PHE A 89 -0.27 1.72 22.16
C PHE A 89 -1.23 2.87 21.87
N ASN A 90 -1.33 3.27 20.60
CA ASN A 90 -2.27 4.27 20.11
C ASN A 90 -3.57 3.59 19.67
N SER A 91 -4.39 3.17 20.64
CA SER A 91 -5.58 2.33 20.41
C SER A 91 -6.60 2.88 19.41
N GLN A 92 -6.69 4.22 19.29
CA GLN A 92 -7.55 4.90 18.32
C GLN A 92 -7.18 4.64 16.85
N TYR A 93 -5.95 4.19 16.59
CA TYR A 93 -5.47 3.89 15.25
C TYR A 93 -5.50 2.38 14.94
N LEU A 94 -5.80 1.52 15.91
CA LEU A 94 -5.83 0.06 15.73
C LEU A 94 -7.14 -0.39 15.08
N LEU A 95 -7.08 -1.37 14.18
CA LEU A 95 -8.29 -2.00 13.63
C LEU A 95 -9.09 -2.72 14.73
N GLN A 96 -10.41 -2.74 14.57
CA GLN A 96 -11.34 -3.42 15.48
C GLN A 96 -12.04 -4.56 14.72
N PRO A 97 -11.57 -5.81 14.84
CA PRO A 97 -12.23 -6.95 14.21
C PRO A 97 -13.47 -7.37 15.00
N ASP A 98 -14.33 -8.17 14.36
CA ASP A 98 -15.32 -8.94 15.10
C ASP A 98 -14.65 -10.17 15.71
N PHE A 99 -14.47 -10.12 17.03
CA PHE A 99 -13.88 -11.21 17.81
C PHE A 99 -14.77 -12.47 17.87
N ASN A 100 -16.02 -12.40 17.43
CA ASN A 100 -16.92 -13.56 17.34
C ASN A 100 -16.92 -14.21 15.95
N ALA A 101 -16.37 -13.54 14.94
CA ALA A 101 -16.26 -14.07 13.59
C ALA A 101 -14.89 -14.74 13.35
N PRO A 102 -14.82 -15.77 12.49
CA PRO A 102 -13.55 -16.41 12.17
C PRO A 102 -12.67 -15.51 11.29
N THR A 103 -11.35 -15.66 11.42
CA THR A 103 -10.41 -15.12 10.44
C THR A 103 -10.50 -15.89 9.14
N GLN A 104 -10.60 -15.17 8.01
CA GLN A 104 -10.60 -15.78 6.68
C GLN A 104 -9.29 -15.44 5.95
N PHE A 105 -8.62 -16.45 5.42
CA PHE A 105 -7.42 -16.28 4.60
C PHE A 105 -7.78 -16.33 3.13
N HIS A 106 -7.23 -15.40 2.34
CA HIS A 106 -7.41 -15.35 0.90
C HIS A 106 -6.06 -15.61 0.24
N TYR A 107 -5.96 -16.70 -0.52
CA TYR A 107 -4.71 -17.15 -1.14
C TYR A 107 -4.65 -16.89 -2.65
N GLU A 108 -5.80 -16.63 -3.26
CA GLU A 108 -5.89 -16.29 -4.69
C GLU A 108 -5.39 -14.86 -4.90
N LEU A 109 -4.29 -14.75 -5.63
CA LEU A 109 -3.67 -13.48 -6.01
C LEU A 109 -3.45 -13.48 -7.52
N ASN A 110 -3.65 -12.34 -8.16
CA ASN A 110 -3.37 -12.17 -9.57
C ASN A 110 -2.30 -11.09 -9.76
N THR A 111 -1.16 -11.48 -10.33
CA THR A 111 0.03 -10.64 -10.46
C THR A 111 0.19 -10.03 -11.85
N ASN A 112 -0.82 -10.10 -12.72
CA ASN A 112 -0.82 -9.49 -14.05
C ASN A 112 -0.97 -7.96 -13.96
N ILE A 113 0.00 -7.32 -13.31
CA ILE A 113 0.04 -5.91 -12.97
C ILE A 113 1.35 -5.35 -13.53
N ALA A 114 1.27 -4.23 -14.24
CA ALA A 114 2.44 -3.46 -14.65
C ALA A 114 2.51 -2.15 -13.88
N THR A 115 3.69 -1.57 -13.82
CA THR A 115 3.93 -0.27 -13.19
C THR A 115 4.60 0.68 -14.18
N LEU A 116 4.23 1.96 -14.10
CA LEU A 116 4.77 3.03 -14.94
C LEU A 116 5.09 4.23 -14.05
N LYS A 117 6.37 4.44 -13.77
CA LYS A 117 6.84 5.63 -13.05
C LYS A 117 7.08 6.77 -14.02
N MET A 118 6.37 7.87 -13.84
CA MET A 118 6.49 9.03 -14.71
C MET A 118 7.83 9.75 -14.48
N PHE A 119 8.47 10.19 -15.56
CA PHE A 119 9.64 11.08 -15.51
C PHE A 119 9.60 12.03 -16.73
N PRO A 120 10.27 13.20 -16.66
CA PRO A 120 10.36 14.09 -17.81
C PRO A 120 11.02 13.39 -19.00
N GLY A 121 10.35 13.35 -20.15
CA GLY A 121 10.83 12.64 -21.34
C GLY A 121 10.38 11.18 -21.45
N ILE A 122 9.34 10.77 -20.72
CA ILE A 122 8.72 9.44 -20.86
C ILE A 122 8.44 9.13 -22.35
N ASN A 123 8.89 7.97 -22.81
CA ASN A 123 8.87 7.62 -24.23
C ASN A 123 7.55 6.93 -24.62
N GLN A 124 6.94 7.38 -25.72
CA GLN A 124 5.68 6.83 -26.23
C GLN A 124 5.73 5.32 -26.48
N HIS A 125 6.76 4.82 -27.17
CA HIS A 125 6.87 3.40 -27.51
C HIS A 125 6.99 2.50 -26.27
N ILE A 126 7.60 3.02 -25.20
CA ILE A 126 7.70 2.29 -23.93
C ILE A 126 6.32 2.19 -23.27
N VAL A 127 5.56 3.29 -23.23
CA VAL A 127 4.19 3.27 -22.69
C VAL A 127 3.29 2.35 -23.52
N GLU A 128 3.36 2.43 -24.85
CA GLU A 128 2.65 1.56 -25.78
C GLU A 128 2.96 0.08 -25.56
N ALA A 129 4.23 -0.26 -25.35
CA ALA A 129 4.66 -1.63 -25.06
C ALA A 129 4.07 -2.13 -23.74
N ILE A 130 4.10 -1.32 -22.69
CA ILE A 130 3.56 -1.68 -21.37
C ILE A 130 2.05 -1.92 -21.45
N VAL A 131 1.27 -1.02 -22.04
CA VAL A 131 -0.20 -1.18 -22.14
C VAL A 131 -0.62 -2.31 -23.08
N SER A 132 0.31 -2.82 -23.89
CA SER A 132 0.08 -3.91 -24.84
C SER A 132 0.54 -5.28 -24.32
N ILE A 133 1.04 -5.37 -23.07
CA ILE A 133 1.42 -6.64 -22.45
C ILE A 133 0.23 -7.61 -22.50
N PRO A 134 0.40 -8.84 -23.02
CA PRO A 134 -0.66 -9.83 -23.03
C PRO A 134 -1.17 -10.13 -21.62
N ASN A 135 -2.50 -10.24 -21.47
CA ASN A 135 -3.18 -10.55 -20.21
C ASN A 135 -3.00 -9.53 -19.08
N LEU A 136 -2.48 -8.32 -19.37
CA LEU A 136 -2.41 -7.24 -18.38
C LEU A 136 -3.80 -6.96 -17.79
N LYS A 137 -3.91 -6.92 -16.46
CA LYS A 137 -5.15 -6.68 -15.73
C LYS A 137 -5.17 -5.34 -15.02
N ALA A 138 -4.03 -4.85 -14.57
CA ALA A 138 -3.91 -3.52 -14.00
C ALA A 138 -2.60 -2.83 -14.37
N LEU A 139 -2.65 -1.50 -14.45
CA LEU A 139 -1.49 -0.63 -14.62
C LEU A 139 -1.48 0.38 -13.47
N VAL A 140 -0.41 0.38 -12.67
CA VAL A 140 -0.16 1.42 -11.67
C VAL A 140 0.71 2.50 -12.29
N ILE A 141 0.25 3.74 -12.30
CA ILE A 141 1.02 4.89 -12.77
C ILE A 141 1.43 5.70 -11.54
N GLU A 142 2.74 5.81 -11.30
CA GLU A 142 3.27 6.72 -10.28
C GLU A 142 3.50 8.10 -10.93
N THR A 143 2.76 9.10 -10.49
CA THR A 143 2.69 10.44 -11.10
C THR A 143 3.29 11.52 -10.20
N PHE A 144 3.46 12.73 -10.72
CA PHE A 144 4.08 13.81 -9.97
C PHE A 144 3.10 14.46 -8.99
N GLY A 145 3.56 14.75 -7.77
CA GLY A 145 2.81 15.52 -6.78
C GLY A 145 1.42 14.92 -6.53
N ALA A 146 0.38 15.75 -6.62
CA ALA A 146 -1.00 15.36 -6.33
C ALA A 146 -1.70 14.56 -7.46
N GLY A 147 -0.96 13.89 -8.36
CA GLY A 147 -1.56 13.04 -9.39
C GLY A 147 -1.31 13.46 -10.85
N ASN A 148 -0.27 14.25 -11.14
CA ASN A 148 -0.08 14.93 -12.42
C ASN A 148 0.81 14.15 -13.40
N THR A 149 0.38 14.07 -14.67
CA THR A 149 1.09 13.44 -15.79
C THR A 149 1.31 14.42 -16.94
N THR A 150 1.94 13.95 -18.02
CA THR A 150 1.84 14.61 -19.34
C THR A 150 0.38 14.62 -19.82
N THR A 151 0.01 15.67 -20.55
CA THR A 151 -1.28 15.83 -21.25
C THR A 151 -1.17 15.57 -22.74
N ALA A 152 -0.03 15.09 -23.23
CA ALA A 152 0.14 14.78 -24.64
C ALA A 152 -0.92 13.77 -25.11
N ASP A 153 -1.54 14.04 -26.26
CA ASP A 153 -2.67 13.25 -26.76
C ASP A 153 -2.33 11.77 -26.89
N TRP A 154 -1.14 11.46 -27.41
CA TRP A 154 -0.66 10.08 -27.55
C TRP A 154 -0.68 9.32 -26.22
N PHE A 155 -0.39 9.98 -25.10
CA PHE A 155 -0.33 9.34 -23.78
C PHE A 155 -1.74 9.00 -23.29
N ILE A 156 -2.65 9.97 -23.40
CA ILE A 156 -4.07 9.80 -23.05
C ILE A 156 -4.70 8.71 -23.91
N GLU A 157 -4.42 8.69 -25.21
CA GLU A 157 -4.88 7.65 -26.14
C GLU A 157 -4.35 6.26 -25.79
N CYS A 158 -3.08 6.15 -25.37
CA CYS A 158 -2.51 4.88 -24.91
C CYS A 158 -3.26 4.33 -23.70
N LEU A 159 -3.53 5.18 -22.70
CA LEU A 159 -4.28 4.77 -21.50
C LEU A 159 -5.72 4.43 -21.84
N GLN A 160 -6.39 5.21 -22.70
CA GLN A 160 -7.74 4.90 -23.17
C GLN A 160 -7.82 3.54 -23.86
N LYS A 161 -6.83 3.19 -24.69
CA LYS A 161 -6.76 1.87 -25.35
C LYS A 161 -6.63 0.74 -24.34
N ALA A 162 -5.86 0.94 -23.26
CA ALA A 162 -5.74 -0.03 -22.17
C ALA A 162 -7.07 -0.21 -21.43
N ILE A 163 -7.71 0.90 -21.04
CA ILE A 163 -8.98 0.92 -20.30
C ILE A 163 -10.10 0.27 -21.12
N LYS A 164 -10.15 0.50 -22.43
CA LYS A 164 -11.08 -0.17 -23.36
C LYS A 164 -10.89 -1.69 -23.46
N LYS A 165 -9.73 -2.21 -23.03
CA LYS A 165 -9.43 -3.64 -22.93
C LYS A 165 -9.60 -4.16 -21.49
N ASP A 166 -10.35 -3.44 -20.66
CA ASP A 166 -10.62 -3.76 -19.26
C ASP A 166 -9.36 -3.79 -18.36
N VAL A 167 -8.29 -3.07 -18.75
CA VAL A 167 -7.15 -2.84 -17.87
C VAL A 167 -7.50 -1.77 -16.85
N LEU A 168 -7.42 -2.11 -15.56
CA LEU A 168 -7.60 -1.16 -14.47
C LEU A 168 -6.38 -0.26 -14.34
N VAL A 169 -6.52 1.03 -14.63
CA VAL A 169 -5.43 2.00 -14.46
C VAL A 169 -5.58 2.74 -13.14
N VAL A 170 -4.59 2.64 -12.26
CA VAL A 170 -4.55 3.28 -10.94
C VAL A 170 -3.46 4.35 -10.91
N ASN A 171 -3.81 5.57 -10.53
CA ASN A 171 -2.89 6.70 -10.38
C ASN A 171 -2.51 6.88 -8.90
N ILE A 172 -1.23 6.73 -8.58
CA ILE A 172 -0.64 7.03 -7.27
C ILE A 172 0.45 8.10 -7.41
N SER A 173 0.83 8.73 -6.30
CA SER A 173 1.93 9.69 -6.30
C SER A 173 3.28 8.98 -6.23
N GLN A 174 4.31 9.57 -6.84
CA GLN A 174 5.71 9.23 -6.58
C GLN A 174 6.21 9.82 -5.26
N CYS A 175 5.51 10.81 -4.70
CA CYS A 175 5.85 11.40 -3.42
C CYS A 175 5.61 10.39 -2.29
N ILE A 176 6.53 10.32 -1.33
CA ILE A 176 6.43 9.42 -0.19
C ILE A 176 5.22 9.78 0.69
N SER A 177 4.90 11.08 0.82
CA SER A 177 3.74 11.57 1.56
C SER A 177 2.78 12.38 0.67
N GLY A 178 1.53 12.49 1.13
CA GLY A 178 0.46 13.18 0.42
C GLY A 178 -0.52 12.23 -0.25
N SER A 179 -1.45 12.81 -1.01
CA SER A 179 -2.56 12.10 -1.66
C SER A 179 -2.74 12.56 -3.10
N VAL A 180 -3.16 11.64 -3.96
CA VAL A 180 -3.64 11.96 -5.31
C VAL A 180 -5.01 12.60 -5.23
N GLU A 181 -5.11 13.84 -5.69
CA GLU A 181 -6.34 14.62 -5.77
C GLU A 181 -6.83 14.68 -7.22
N GLN A 182 -7.50 13.62 -7.66
CA GLN A 182 -7.92 13.48 -9.04
C GLN A 182 -9.05 14.46 -9.40
N GLY A 183 -8.80 15.34 -10.37
CA GLY A 183 -9.73 16.39 -10.78
C GLY A 183 -9.41 17.80 -10.24
N LYS A 184 -8.39 17.93 -9.37
CA LYS A 184 -7.93 19.24 -8.88
C LYS A 184 -7.20 20.08 -9.93
N TYR A 185 -6.50 19.41 -10.85
CA TYR A 185 -5.76 20.03 -11.94
C TYR A 185 -6.27 19.51 -13.29
N GLU A 186 -5.98 20.24 -14.37
CA GLU A 186 -6.43 19.90 -15.73
C GLU A 186 -5.95 18.51 -16.17
N THR A 187 -4.68 18.19 -15.89
CA THR A 187 -4.01 16.92 -16.14
C THR A 187 -4.74 15.75 -15.44
N SER A 188 -5.00 15.86 -14.14
CA SER A 188 -5.69 14.82 -13.37
C SER A 188 -7.17 14.70 -13.72
N SER A 189 -7.79 15.79 -14.22
CA SER A 189 -9.14 15.78 -14.77
C SER A 189 -9.23 14.96 -16.06
N ALA A 190 -8.24 15.06 -16.95
CA ALA A 190 -8.17 14.24 -18.17
C ALA A 190 -8.11 12.74 -17.83
N LEU A 191 -7.27 12.36 -16.86
CA LEU A 191 -7.18 10.97 -16.39
C LEU A 191 -8.51 10.46 -15.83
N LYS A 192 -9.19 11.28 -15.00
CA LYS A 192 -10.50 10.92 -14.44
C LYS A 192 -11.55 10.69 -15.54
N ARG A 193 -11.60 11.56 -16.55
CA ARG A 193 -12.55 11.45 -17.67
C ARG A 193 -12.40 10.15 -18.46
N ILE A 194 -11.18 9.64 -18.59
CA ILE A 194 -10.92 8.41 -19.34
C ILE A 194 -11.08 7.13 -18.51
N GLY A 195 -11.38 7.25 -17.21
CA GLY A 195 -11.62 6.11 -16.32
C GLY A 195 -10.42 5.63 -15.50
N VAL A 196 -9.36 6.44 -15.38
CA VAL A 196 -8.27 6.17 -14.42
C VAL A 196 -8.80 6.35 -13.00
N VAL A 197 -8.45 5.43 -12.11
CA VAL A 197 -8.80 5.47 -10.68
C VAL A 197 -7.70 6.15 -9.88
N GLY A 198 -8.05 7.13 -9.04
CA GLY A 198 -7.11 7.71 -8.07
C GLY A 198 -6.87 6.77 -6.89
N GLY A 199 -5.61 6.50 -6.56
CA GLY A 199 -5.21 5.68 -5.42
C GLY A 199 -5.09 6.45 -4.10
N LYS A 200 -5.58 7.71 -4.03
CA LYS A 200 -5.53 8.57 -2.85
C LYS A 200 -4.11 8.60 -2.24
N ASP A 201 -3.97 8.23 -0.97
CA ASP A 201 -2.74 8.24 -0.18
C ASP A 201 -2.13 6.84 0.02
N LEU A 202 -2.51 5.87 -0.83
CA LEU A 202 -1.92 4.54 -0.87
C LEU A 202 -0.40 4.62 -1.13
N THR A 203 0.36 3.79 -0.42
CA THR A 203 1.75 3.53 -0.80
C THR A 203 1.81 2.67 -2.07
N PHE A 204 2.98 2.61 -2.70
CA PHE A 204 3.22 1.71 -3.83
C PHE A 204 2.96 0.25 -3.44
N GLU A 205 3.50 -0.19 -2.29
CA GLU A 205 3.38 -1.55 -1.78
C GLU A 205 1.92 -1.92 -1.50
N ALA A 206 1.17 -1.01 -0.87
CA ALA A 206 -0.26 -1.18 -0.61
C ALA A 206 -1.06 -1.26 -1.91
N THR A 207 -0.74 -0.43 -2.90
CA THR A 207 -1.43 -0.43 -4.21
C THR A 207 -1.25 -1.76 -4.94
N ILE A 208 0.00 -2.24 -5.03
CA ILE A 208 0.31 -3.50 -5.70
C ILE A 208 -0.37 -4.68 -5.01
N THR A 209 -0.24 -4.78 -3.68
CA THR A 209 -0.80 -5.91 -2.92
C THR A 209 -2.33 -5.86 -2.88
N LYS A 210 -2.94 -4.69 -2.82
CA LYS A 210 -4.40 -4.51 -2.92
C LYS A 210 -4.92 -4.92 -4.30
N LEU A 211 -4.23 -4.55 -5.38
CA LEU A 211 -4.57 -5.00 -6.73
C LEU A 211 -4.43 -6.51 -6.87
N MET A 212 -3.33 -7.11 -6.36
CA MET A 212 -3.14 -8.56 -6.39
C MET A 212 -4.31 -9.29 -5.72
N TYR A 213 -4.75 -8.79 -4.57
CA TYR A 213 -5.88 -9.29 -3.82
C TYR A 213 -7.21 -9.15 -4.57
N LEU A 214 -7.54 -7.94 -5.05
CA LEU A 214 -8.83 -7.69 -5.70
C LEU A 214 -8.95 -8.40 -7.06
N LEU A 215 -7.87 -8.44 -7.84
CA LEU A 215 -7.84 -9.18 -9.11
C LEU A 215 -7.92 -10.70 -8.89
N GLY A 216 -7.41 -11.20 -7.76
CA GLY A 216 -7.56 -12.60 -7.35
C GLY A 216 -9.02 -12.98 -7.04
N LYS A 217 -9.84 -12.03 -6.59
CA LYS A 217 -11.27 -12.24 -6.30
C LYS A 217 -12.15 -12.38 -7.55
N ASN A 218 -11.61 -12.08 -8.73
CA ASN A 218 -12.31 -12.13 -10.02
C ASN A 218 -13.67 -11.39 -10.01
N LEU A 219 -13.69 -10.22 -9.35
CA LEU A 219 -14.86 -9.35 -9.27
C LEU A 219 -15.11 -8.62 -10.60
N PRO A 220 -16.32 -8.13 -10.84
CA PRO A 220 -16.56 -7.17 -11.92
C PRO A 220 -15.61 -5.97 -11.82
N LEU A 221 -15.16 -5.47 -12.98
CA LEU A 221 -14.17 -4.39 -13.04
C LEU A 221 -14.63 -3.15 -12.26
N ASP A 222 -15.90 -2.79 -12.34
CA ASP A 222 -16.43 -1.61 -11.64
C ASP A 222 -16.47 -1.79 -10.12
N GLU A 223 -16.70 -3.01 -9.63
CA GLU A 223 -16.57 -3.34 -8.21
C GLU A 223 -15.10 -3.25 -7.76
N THR A 224 -14.17 -3.74 -8.59
CA THR A 224 -12.73 -3.63 -8.32
C THR A 224 -12.30 -2.17 -8.26
N LYS A 225 -12.81 -1.31 -9.15
CA LYS A 225 -12.58 0.14 -9.12
C LYS A 225 -13.13 0.80 -7.84
N SER A 226 -14.31 0.37 -7.36
CA SER A 226 -14.88 0.86 -6.10
C SER A 226 -13.99 0.48 -4.92
N PHE A 227 -13.68 -0.81 -4.78
CA PHE A 227 -12.85 -1.31 -3.69
C PHE A 227 -11.44 -0.75 -3.70
N MET A 228 -10.88 -0.39 -4.86
CA MET A 228 -9.60 0.31 -4.91
C MET A 228 -9.62 1.67 -4.20
N GLN A 229 -10.76 2.35 -4.18
CA GLN A 229 -10.94 3.70 -3.60
C GLN A 229 -11.45 3.70 -2.15
N GLU A 230 -11.86 2.54 -1.64
CA GLU A 230 -12.36 2.33 -0.28
C GLU A 230 -11.29 1.75 0.64
N SER A 231 -11.33 2.05 1.94
CA SER A 231 -10.37 1.48 2.89
C SER A 231 -10.79 0.08 3.30
N LEU A 232 -10.10 -0.96 2.84
CA LEU A 232 -10.43 -2.34 3.19
C LEU A 232 -9.85 -2.75 4.54
N ARG A 233 -8.62 -2.33 4.82
CA ARG A 233 -7.81 -2.68 6.01
C ARG A 233 -6.99 -1.47 6.49
N GLY A 234 -7.52 -0.26 6.31
CA GLY A 234 -6.88 0.96 6.78
C GLY A 234 -5.68 1.42 5.95
N GLU A 235 -5.53 0.94 4.71
CA GLU A 235 -4.42 1.27 3.79
C GLU A 235 -4.52 2.66 3.15
N LEU A 236 -5.71 3.27 3.17
CA LEU A 236 -5.96 4.62 2.67
C LEU A 236 -6.90 5.39 3.60
N VAL A 237 -6.83 6.72 3.58
CA VAL A 237 -7.79 7.61 4.23
C VAL A 237 -8.91 7.93 3.24
N GLU A 238 -10.16 7.82 3.71
CA GLU A 238 -11.34 8.02 2.86
C GLU A 238 -11.62 9.49 2.53
#